data_AF-A0A9W9MEY5-F1
#
_entry.id   AF-A0A9W9MEY5-F1
#
_cell.length_a   1.000
_cell.length_b   1.000
_cell.length_c   1.000
_cell.angle_alpha   90.00
_cell.angle_beta   90.00
_cell.angle_gamma   90.00
#
_symmetry.space_group_name_H-M   'P 1'
#
loop_
_entity.id
_entity.type
_entity.pdbx_description
1 polymer ?
#
loop_
_entity_poly.entity_id
_entity_poly.type
_entity_poly.pdbx_seq_one_letter_code
_entity_poly.pdbx_strand_id
1 'polypeptide(L)'
;AADLPAIIGILRPQLKGPDGCLAKIMSKDESKLFRQLLEKSRGIRNFMAHHNIPNDDRLQDLESTKKILSDILEFAIRGLASDRGIYQISWSPYHHICETSIEAKGPLTVIVPLNAGPLISFRDRVLQDHGLERRRELYRRSKRKATEESRRKQKDDYETALIRKQQRKERDIAMRSSRQRKKLDRIEQKFIKSQELGYARLNEVKVQMREEQEIFFRQRAEILTDGMFHPTVEESLFITFLLAISSPLWLTVVFIYNIYSKTRGHYRRT
;
A
#
# COMPACT_ATOMS: atom_id res chain seq x y z
N ALA A 1 25.57 -6.59 3.10
CA ALA A 1 24.17 -6.66 2.63
C ALA A 1 23.29 -7.52 3.53
N ALA A 2 23.73 -8.73 3.89
CA ALA A 2 22.99 -9.63 4.78
C ALA A 2 22.77 -9.06 6.19
N ASP A 3 23.78 -8.40 6.76
CA ASP A 3 23.73 -7.90 8.15
C ASP A 3 23.11 -6.50 8.29
N LEU A 4 22.81 -5.86 7.16
CA LEU A 4 22.27 -4.49 7.14
C LEU A 4 20.98 -4.35 7.97
N PRO A 5 20.00 -5.29 7.90
CA PRO A 5 18.80 -5.23 8.73
C PRO A 5 19.09 -5.34 10.23
N ALA A 6 20.06 -6.15 10.63
CA ALA A 6 20.46 -6.30 12.02
C ALA A 6 21.16 -5.02 12.51
N ILE A 7 22.07 -4.47 11.71
CA ILE A 7 22.75 -3.20 11.97
C ILE A 7 21.72 -2.06 12.11
N ILE A 8 20.74 -1.96 11.20
CA ILE A 8 19.65 -0.97 11.31
C ILE A 8 18.82 -1.19 12.58
N GLY A 9 18.53 -2.45 12.94
CA GLY A 9 17.80 -2.81 14.15
C GLY A 9 18.52 -2.38 15.44
N ILE A 10 19.85 -2.46 15.46
CA ILE A 10 20.69 -2.04 16.59
C ILE A 10 20.84 -0.52 16.65
N LEU A 11 21.04 0.14 15.51
CA LEU A 11 21.33 1.59 15.46
C LEU A 11 20.07 2.45 15.62
N ARG A 12 18.91 2.00 15.14
CA ARG A 12 17.67 2.79 15.17
C ARG A 12 17.21 3.16 16.59
N PRO A 13 17.23 2.27 17.61
CA PRO A 13 16.94 2.63 18.99
C PRO A 13 17.91 3.67 19.57
N GLN A 14 19.19 3.62 19.18
CA GLN A 14 20.23 4.55 19.66
C GLN A 14 20.04 5.99 19.17
N LEU A 15 19.14 6.21 18.21
CA LEU A 15 18.82 7.50 17.59
C LEU A 15 17.47 8.09 18.05
N LYS A 16 16.68 7.36 18.87
CA LYS A 16 15.30 7.74 19.21
C LYS A 16 15.14 8.46 20.55
N GLY A 17 16.10 8.38 21.46
CA GLY A 17 15.99 8.97 22.81
C GLY A 17 17.13 9.94 23.13
N PRO A 18 16.92 10.91 24.05
CA PRO A 18 17.97 11.80 24.55
C PRO A 18 19.11 11.04 25.26
N ASP A 19 18.82 9.85 25.77
CA ASP A 19 19.80 8.97 26.42
C ASP A 19 20.52 8.03 25.45
N GLY A 20 20.18 8.07 24.16
CA GLY A 20 20.82 7.26 23.13
C GLY A 20 22.28 7.66 22.96
N CYS A 21 23.18 6.67 22.92
CA CYS A 21 24.62 6.91 22.78
C CYS A 21 24.97 7.72 21.52
N LEU A 22 24.27 7.49 20.41
CA LEU A 22 24.47 8.26 19.17
C LEU A 22 23.87 9.67 19.23
N ALA A 23 22.78 9.86 20.00
CA ALA A 23 22.14 11.16 20.15
C ALA A 23 23.01 12.17 20.92
N LYS A 24 23.99 11.71 21.70
CA LYS A 24 24.96 12.56 22.41
C LYS A 24 26.07 13.12 21.52
N ILE A 25 26.37 12.44 20.41
CA ILE A 25 27.53 12.73 19.56
C ILE A 25 27.11 13.36 18.23
N MET A 26 25.86 13.13 17.82
CA MET A 26 25.32 13.64 16.56
C MET A 26 24.37 14.80 16.85
N SER A 27 24.48 15.87 16.08
CA SER A 27 23.48 16.93 16.05
C SER A 27 22.11 16.39 15.60
N LYS A 28 21.06 17.19 15.82
CA LYS A 28 19.69 16.83 15.42
C LYS A 28 19.58 16.61 13.91
N ASP A 29 20.30 17.41 13.12
CA ASP A 29 20.30 17.33 11.66
C ASP A 29 21.08 16.13 11.14
N GLU A 30 22.25 15.84 11.72
CA GLU A 30 23.01 14.62 11.41
C GLU A 30 22.23 13.36 11.78
N SER A 31 21.55 13.36 12.92
CA SER A 31 20.68 12.27 13.35
C SER A 31 19.47 12.08 12.42
N LYS A 32 18.97 13.15 11.81
CA LYS A 32 17.88 13.10 10.82
C LYS A 32 18.40 12.56 9.49
N LEU A 33 19.53 13.08 9.00
CA LEU A 33 20.19 12.61 7.78
C LEU A 33 20.55 11.13 7.88
N PHE A 34 21.13 10.71 9.00
CA PHE A 34 21.52 9.33 9.23
C PHE A 34 20.32 8.38 9.21
N ARG A 35 19.17 8.77 9.79
CA ARG A 35 17.92 8.00 9.68
C ARG A 35 17.46 7.84 8.23
N GLN A 36 17.50 8.91 7.43
CA GLN A 36 17.14 8.85 6.01
C GLN A 36 18.09 7.94 5.23
N LEU A 37 19.40 8.01 5.50
CA LEU A 37 20.39 7.14 4.86
C LEU A 37 20.22 5.66 5.25
N LEU A 38 19.90 5.36 6.51
CA LEU A 38 19.59 3.99 6.95
C LEU A 38 18.35 3.44 6.22
N GLU A 39 17.34 4.26 5.98
CA GLU A 39 16.17 3.87 5.16
C GLU A 39 16.55 3.61 3.70
N LYS A 40 17.33 4.50 3.08
CA LYS A 40 17.86 4.30 1.72
C LYS A 40 18.75 3.06 1.61
N SER A 41 19.52 2.74 2.65
CA SER A 41 20.40 1.57 2.68
C SER A 41 19.63 0.23 2.56
N ARG A 42 18.36 0.20 3.00
CA ARG A 42 17.46 -0.94 2.74
C ARG A 42 17.21 -1.14 1.25
N GLY A 43 17.18 -0.06 0.48
CA GLY A 43 17.15 -0.08 -0.98
C GLY A 43 18.36 -0.80 -1.57
N ILE A 44 19.58 -0.50 -1.09
CA ILE A 44 20.81 -1.19 -1.49
C ILE A 44 20.70 -2.70 -1.23
N ARG A 45 20.22 -3.10 -0.04
CA ARG A 45 20.05 -4.52 0.32
C ARG A 45 19.04 -5.24 -0.55
N ASN A 46 17.86 -4.65 -0.76
CA ASN A 46 16.83 -5.24 -1.61
C ASN A 46 17.33 -5.36 -3.06
N PHE A 47 18.04 -4.33 -3.53
CA PHE A 47 18.62 -4.34 -4.86
C PHE A 47 19.61 -5.49 -5.05
N MET A 48 20.57 -5.63 -4.14
CA MET A 48 21.54 -6.74 -4.16
C MET A 48 20.87 -8.12 -4.04
N ALA A 49 19.78 -8.23 -3.28
CA ALA A 49 19.07 -9.50 -3.08
C ALA A 49 18.26 -9.96 -4.30
N HIS A 50 17.88 -9.04 -5.18
CA HIS A 50 17.04 -9.34 -6.34
C HIS A 50 17.81 -9.40 -7.67
N HIS A 51 19.14 -9.23 -7.66
CA HIS A 51 20.01 -9.28 -8.85
C HIS A 51 19.49 -8.42 -10.03
N ASN A 52 18.83 -7.30 -9.73
CA ASN A 52 18.41 -6.38 -10.78
C ASN A 52 19.63 -5.65 -11.36
N ILE A 53 19.65 -5.42 -12.66
CA ILE A 53 20.68 -4.60 -13.32
C ILE A 53 20.28 -3.13 -13.14
N PRO A 54 21.12 -2.28 -12.51
CA PRO A 54 20.76 -0.89 -12.25
C PRO A 54 20.90 -0.07 -13.53
N ASN A 55 20.09 0.98 -13.66
CA ASN A 55 20.43 2.10 -14.53
C ASN A 55 21.57 2.91 -13.87
N ASP A 56 22.43 3.55 -14.67
CA ASP A 56 23.64 4.24 -14.20
C ASP A 56 23.34 5.31 -13.14
N ASP A 57 22.27 6.10 -13.33
CA ASP A 57 21.83 7.12 -12.35
C ASP A 57 21.53 6.52 -10.97
N ARG A 58 20.90 5.33 -10.97
CA ARG A 58 20.58 4.63 -9.71
C ARG A 58 21.83 4.04 -9.07
N LEU A 59 22.78 3.57 -9.87
CA LEU A 59 24.04 3.07 -9.34
C LEU A 59 24.81 4.20 -8.62
N GLN A 60 24.85 5.39 -9.24
CA GLN A 60 25.50 6.57 -8.67
C GLN A 60 24.82 7.05 -7.38
N ASP A 61 23.47 7.07 -7.31
CA ASP A 61 22.75 7.42 -6.07
C ASP A 61 23.04 6.41 -4.94
N LEU A 62 23.09 5.10 -5.25
CA LEU A 62 23.41 4.08 -4.27
C LEU A 62 24.87 4.17 -3.79
N GLU A 63 25.80 4.48 -4.69
CA GLU A 63 27.22 4.66 -4.35
C GLU A 63 27.44 5.91 -3.49
N SER A 64 26.78 7.03 -3.82
CA SER A 64 26.81 8.24 -2.99
C SER A 64 26.23 7.97 -1.60
N THR A 65 25.09 7.26 -1.52
CA THR A 65 24.48 6.85 -0.25
C THR A 65 25.42 5.98 0.58
N LYS A 66 26.10 5.01 -0.05
CA LYS A 66 27.08 4.15 0.61
C LYS A 66 28.24 4.96 1.19
N LYS A 67 28.77 5.93 0.43
CA LYS A 67 29.87 6.78 0.87
C LYS A 67 29.49 7.63 2.08
N ILE A 68 28.39 8.38 1.99
CA ILE A 68 27.91 9.25 3.08
C ILE A 68 27.59 8.42 4.33
N LEU A 69 26.94 7.27 4.17
CA LEU A 69 26.63 6.38 5.30
C LEU A 69 27.91 5.86 5.98
N SER A 70 28.93 5.56 5.19
CA SER A 70 30.23 5.12 5.71
C SER A 70 30.92 6.20 6.53
N ASP A 71 30.93 7.43 6.02
CA ASP A 71 31.57 8.58 6.68
C ASP A 71 30.88 8.88 8.03
N ILE A 72 29.54 8.86 8.05
CA ILE A 72 28.76 9.09 9.28
C ILE A 72 28.96 7.96 10.29
N LEU A 73 29.01 6.70 9.85
CA LEU A 73 29.28 5.56 10.74
C LEU A 73 30.68 5.65 11.33
N GLU A 74 31.67 6.02 10.53
CA GLU A 74 33.05 6.22 11.00
C GLU A 74 33.13 7.34 12.03
N PHE A 75 32.50 8.48 11.75
CA PHE A 75 32.38 9.59 12.69
C PHE A 75 31.74 9.13 14.00
N ALA A 76 30.61 8.41 13.93
CA ALA A 76 29.90 7.92 15.10
C ALA A 76 30.74 6.94 15.93
N ILE A 77 31.43 5.99 15.28
CA ILE A 77 32.31 5.02 15.96
C ILE A 77 33.43 5.76 16.70
N ARG A 78 34.08 6.72 16.05
CA ARG A 78 35.17 7.49 16.65
C ARG A 78 34.69 8.40 17.78
N GLY A 79 33.58 9.10 17.59
CA GLY A 79 32.99 9.94 18.62
C GLY A 79 32.61 9.13 19.87
N LEU A 80 32.01 7.96 19.68
CA LEU A 80 31.66 7.03 20.77
C LEU A 80 32.89 6.51 21.51
N ALA A 81 33.92 6.17 20.74
CA ALA A 81 35.16 5.67 21.31
C ALA A 81 35.90 6.77 22.09
N SER A 82 35.97 7.98 21.54
CA SER A 82 36.56 9.14 22.21
C SER A 82 35.85 9.50 23.52
N ASP A 83 34.52 9.56 23.51
CA ASP A 83 33.68 9.79 24.70
C ASP A 83 33.96 8.77 25.82
N ARG A 84 34.33 7.54 25.44
CA ARG A 84 34.67 6.45 26.38
C ARG A 84 36.16 6.26 26.63
N GLY A 85 37.03 7.12 26.09
CA GLY A 85 38.48 6.98 26.20
C GLY A 85 39.06 5.73 25.53
N ILE A 86 38.36 5.19 24.53
CA ILE A 86 38.77 4.01 23.77
C ILE A 86 39.50 4.47 22.50
N TYR A 87 40.77 4.09 22.37
CA TYR A 87 41.60 4.48 21.23
C TYR A 87 41.91 3.34 20.27
N GLN A 88 41.66 2.10 20.70
CA GLN A 88 41.90 0.90 19.92
C GLN A 88 40.86 -0.17 20.24
N ILE A 89 40.47 -0.96 19.24
CA ILE A 89 39.55 -2.08 19.41
C ILE A 89 40.14 -3.36 18.82
N SER A 90 39.84 -4.47 19.45
CA SER A 90 40.13 -5.79 18.91
C SER A 90 39.05 -6.17 17.90
N TRP A 91 39.44 -6.47 16.66
CA TRP A 91 38.54 -6.87 15.59
C TRP A 91 39.01 -8.15 14.91
N SER A 92 38.06 -9.05 14.63
CA SER A 92 38.32 -10.28 13.88
C SER A 92 37.39 -10.35 12.66
N PRO A 93 37.93 -10.33 11.42
CA PRO A 93 37.11 -10.39 10.21
C PRO A 93 36.41 -11.75 10.01
N TYR A 94 36.89 -12.81 10.66
CA TYR A 94 36.44 -14.20 10.44
C TYR A 94 35.98 -14.91 11.72
N HIS A 95 35.62 -14.16 12.77
CA HIS A 95 35.26 -14.73 14.07
C HIS A 95 34.24 -15.88 13.97
N HIS A 96 33.21 -15.72 13.14
CA HIS A 96 32.15 -16.71 12.89
C HIS A 96 32.58 -17.93 12.06
N ILE A 97 33.69 -17.86 11.32
CA ILE A 97 34.20 -18.97 10.48
C ILE A 97 35.14 -19.85 11.31
N CYS A 98 35.91 -19.24 12.21
CA CYS A 98 36.91 -19.93 13.03
C CYS A 98 36.30 -20.92 14.04
N GLU A 99 35.04 -20.73 14.47
CA GLU A 99 34.34 -21.71 15.32
C GLU A 99 34.11 -23.06 14.61
N THR A 100 34.12 -23.07 13.27
CA THR A 100 33.81 -24.26 12.47
C THR A 100 35.03 -24.98 11.88
N SER A 101 36.21 -24.34 11.89
CA SER A 101 37.44 -24.91 11.36
C SER A 101 38.41 -25.26 12.47
N ILE A 102 38.41 -26.54 12.84
CA ILE A 102 39.49 -27.17 13.61
C ILE A 102 40.78 -27.00 12.80
N GLU A 103 41.72 -26.16 13.23
CA GLU A 103 43.18 -26.36 13.12
C GLU A 103 44.04 -25.13 13.51
N ALA A 104 44.82 -25.31 14.59
CA ALA A 104 46.13 -24.74 14.94
C ALA A 104 46.38 -23.22 15.09
N LYS A 105 45.64 -22.31 14.46
CA LYS A 105 45.81 -20.87 14.69
C LYS A 105 44.46 -20.24 15.01
N GLY A 106 44.36 -19.64 16.20
CA GLY A 106 43.13 -19.00 16.68
C GLY A 106 42.60 -17.91 15.73
N PRO A 107 41.41 -17.37 16.01
CA PRO A 107 40.80 -16.36 15.16
C PRO A 107 41.76 -15.19 14.99
N LEU A 108 42.02 -14.84 13.72
CA LEU A 108 42.80 -13.66 13.39
C LEU A 108 42.19 -12.46 14.13
N THR A 109 42.99 -11.87 14.99
CA THR A 109 42.58 -10.74 15.82
C THR A 109 43.53 -9.59 15.53
N VAL A 110 42.97 -8.49 15.05
CA VAL A 110 43.72 -7.30 14.66
C VAL A 110 43.32 -6.14 15.56
N ILE A 111 44.31 -5.43 16.06
CA ILE A 111 44.08 -4.19 16.82
C ILE A 111 43.83 -3.07 15.81
N VAL A 112 42.61 -2.54 15.83
CA VAL A 112 42.19 -1.41 14.98
C VAL A 112 42.42 -0.12 15.77
N PRO A 113 43.35 0.74 15.35
CA PRO A 113 43.48 2.07 15.92
C PRO A 113 42.30 2.95 15.45
N LEU A 114 41.54 3.50 16.39
CA LEU A 114 40.38 4.34 16.07
C LEU A 114 40.78 5.78 15.72
N ASN A 115 41.99 6.18 16.10
CA ASN A 115 42.52 7.52 15.85
C ASN A 115 43.39 7.62 14.59
N ALA A 116 43.68 6.50 13.91
CA ALA A 116 44.68 6.45 12.84
C ALA A 116 44.05 6.17 11.47
N GLY A 117 43.72 7.25 10.75
CA GLY A 117 43.28 7.20 9.35
C GLY A 117 41.95 6.47 9.11
N PRO A 118 41.44 6.45 7.87
CA PRO A 118 40.12 5.93 7.55
C PRO A 118 39.95 4.46 7.93
N LEU A 119 38.87 4.15 8.66
CA LEU A 119 38.63 2.78 9.17
C LEU A 119 38.39 1.79 8.03
N ILE A 120 37.78 2.23 6.94
CA ILE A 120 37.55 1.41 5.74
C ILE A 120 38.87 1.04 5.08
N SER A 121 39.79 2.00 4.90
CA SER A 121 41.10 1.72 4.32
C SER A 121 41.92 0.78 5.20
N PHE A 122 41.80 0.88 6.52
CA PHE A 122 42.40 -0.09 7.44
C PHE A 122 41.83 -1.50 7.23
N ARG A 123 40.50 -1.63 7.21
CA ARG A 123 39.81 -2.90 6.95
C ARG A 123 40.27 -3.53 5.63
N ASP A 124 40.32 -2.75 4.56
CA ASP A 124 40.63 -3.29 3.23
C ASP A 124 42.09 -3.77 3.15
N ARG A 125 43.04 -3.07 3.79
CA ARG A 125 44.44 -3.54 3.94
C ARG A 125 44.51 -4.87 4.68
N VAL A 126 43.90 -4.96 5.86
CA VAL A 126 43.86 -6.19 6.67
C VAL A 126 43.25 -7.35 5.88
N LEU A 127 42.15 -7.12 5.17
CA LEU A 127 41.52 -8.15 4.36
C LEU A 127 42.37 -8.59 3.15
N GLN A 128 43.13 -7.68 2.54
CA GLN A 128 44.05 -8.01 1.45
C GLN A 128 45.25 -8.84 1.94
N ASP A 129 45.89 -8.41 3.02
CA ASP A 129 47.07 -9.08 3.58
C ASP A 129 46.75 -10.54 3.96
N HIS A 130 45.59 -10.77 4.60
CA HIS A 130 45.17 -12.13 4.94
C HIS A 130 44.57 -12.94 3.79
N GLY A 131 44.00 -12.27 2.78
CA GLY A 131 43.58 -12.93 1.55
C GLY A 131 44.76 -13.61 0.83
N LEU A 132 45.96 -13.02 0.93
CA LEU A 132 47.20 -13.57 0.37
C LEU A 132 47.73 -14.75 1.18
N GLU A 133 47.66 -14.70 2.52
CA GLU A 133 48.05 -15.83 3.39
C GLU A 133 47.11 -17.04 3.22
N ARG A 134 45.79 -16.80 3.23
CA ARG A 134 44.79 -17.88 3.10
C ARG A 134 44.86 -18.56 1.74
N ARG A 135 45.16 -17.83 0.67
CA ARG A 135 45.39 -18.44 -0.66
C ARG A 135 46.57 -19.41 -0.65
N ARG A 136 47.62 -19.17 0.13
CA ARG A 136 48.77 -20.10 0.23
C ARG A 136 48.43 -21.37 1.04
N GLU A 137 47.53 -21.27 2.03
CA GLU A 137 47.11 -22.41 2.86
C GLU A 137 46.03 -23.28 2.19
N LEU A 138 45.12 -22.68 1.42
CA LEU A 138 44.03 -23.42 0.75
C LEU A 138 44.49 -24.43 -0.31
N TYR A 139 45.72 -24.32 -0.83
CA TYR A 139 46.29 -25.29 -1.78
C TYR A 139 46.94 -26.52 -1.12
N ARG A 140 46.87 -26.68 0.21
CA ARG A 140 47.49 -27.79 0.94
C ARG A 140 46.52 -28.84 1.52
N ARG A 141 45.30 -28.97 1.01
CA ARG A 141 44.51 -30.18 1.28
C ARG A 141 44.97 -31.32 0.37
N SER A 142 45.58 -32.36 0.94
CA SER A 142 45.83 -33.59 0.19
C SER A 142 44.49 -34.14 -0.28
N LYS A 143 44.25 -34.19 -1.60
CA LYS A 143 43.08 -34.86 -2.16
C LYS A 143 43.15 -36.36 -1.84
N ARG A 144 42.55 -36.79 -0.73
CA ARG A 144 42.24 -38.21 -0.53
C ARG A 144 41.14 -38.59 -1.51
N LYS A 145 41.35 -39.65 -2.29
CA LYS A 145 40.32 -40.17 -3.21
C LYS A 145 39.11 -40.61 -2.36
N ALA A 146 37.91 -40.15 -2.74
CA ALA A 146 36.68 -40.54 -2.05
C ALA A 146 36.49 -42.06 -2.14
N THR A 147 36.28 -42.71 -1.00
CA THR A 147 35.88 -44.13 -0.90
C THR A 147 34.50 -44.34 -1.53
N GLU A 148 34.23 -45.54 -2.03
CA GLU A 148 32.98 -45.87 -2.73
C GLU A 148 31.73 -45.67 -1.85
N GLU A 149 31.84 -45.92 -0.55
CA GLU A 149 30.78 -45.63 0.43
C GLU A 149 30.46 -44.12 0.52
N SER A 150 31.48 -43.27 0.47
CA SER A 150 31.29 -41.81 0.47
C SER A 150 30.58 -41.32 -0.78
N ARG A 151 30.79 -41.98 -1.93
CA ARG A 151 30.10 -41.65 -3.18
C ARG A 151 28.64 -42.05 -3.14
N ARG A 152 28.33 -43.23 -2.61
CA ARG A 152 26.94 -43.70 -2.42
C ARG A 152 26.17 -42.78 -1.49
N LYS A 153 26.74 -42.45 -0.32
CA LYS A 153 26.12 -41.52 0.62
C LYS A 153 25.83 -40.15 -0.01
N GLN A 154 26.78 -39.60 -0.78
CA GLN A 154 26.59 -38.32 -1.45
C GLN A 154 25.48 -38.37 -2.50
N LYS A 155 25.32 -39.50 -3.20
CA LYS A 155 24.22 -39.72 -4.14
C LYS A 155 22.88 -39.79 -3.41
N ASP A 156 22.79 -40.53 -2.32
CA ASP A 156 21.56 -40.66 -1.53
C ASP A 156 21.15 -39.32 -0.90
N ASP A 157 22.13 -38.54 -0.41
CA ASP A 157 21.91 -37.19 0.12
C ASP A 157 21.39 -36.24 -0.98
N TYR A 158 21.93 -36.35 -2.20
CA TYR A 158 21.48 -35.58 -3.36
C TYR A 158 20.05 -35.93 -3.76
N GLU A 159 19.71 -37.22 -3.87
CA GLU A 159 18.36 -37.68 -4.19
C GLU A 159 17.36 -37.23 -3.13
N THR A 160 17.72 -37.37 -1.84
CA THR A 160 16.91 -36.90 -0.71
C THR A 160 16.70 -35.39 -0.76
N ALA A 161 17.74 -34.61 -1.08
CA ALA A 161 17.63 -33.16 -1.22
C ALA A 161 16.70 -32.77 -2.37
N LEU A 162 16.72 -33.53 -3.48
CA LEU A 162 15.85 -33.31 -4.63
C LEU A 162 14.37 -33.54 -4.26
N ILE A 163 14.08 -34.64 -3.56
CA ILE A 163 12.73 -34.96 -3.05
C ILE A 163 12.23 -33.85 -2.12
N ARG A 164 13.06 -33.42 -1.16
CA ARG A 164 12.71 -32.33 -0.22
C ARG A 164 12.42 -31.02 -0.96
N LYS A 165 13.17 -30.72 -2.02
CA LYS A 165 12.94 -29.52 -2.85
C LYS A 165 11.60 -29.59 -3.58
N GLN A 166 11.22 -30.75 -4.09
CA GLN A 166 9.94 -30.96 -4.76
C GLN A 166 8.76 -30.85 -3.79
N GLN A 167 8.84 -31.50 -2.63
CA GLN A 167 7.83 -31.40 -1.58
C GLN A 167 7.63 -29.96 -1.09
N ARG A 168 8.70 -29.16 -0.98
CA ARG A 168 8.59 -27.73 -0.64
C ARG A 168 7.80 -26.96 -1.71
N LYS A 169 8.05 -27.22 -3.00
CA LYS A 169 7.29 -26.59 -4.10
C LYS A 169 5.81 -26.95 -4.04
N GLU A 170 5.48 -28.22 -3.83
CA GLU A 170 4.09 -28.69 -3.73
C GLU A 170 3.36 -28.05 -2.54
N ARG A 171 4.01 -27.99 -1.36
CA ARG A 171 3.47 -27.29 -0.19
C ARG A 171 3.26 -25.81 -0.43
N ASP A 172 4.20 -25.14 -1.09
CA ASP A 172 4.06 -23.72 -1.43
C ASP A 172 2.90 -23.46 -2.40
N ILE A 173 2.72 -24.33 -3.40
CA ILE A 173 1.59 -24.27 -4.33
C ILE A 173 0.27 -24.46 -3.57
N ALA A 174 0.16 -25.48 -2.71
CA ALA A 174 -1.03 -25.74 -1.91
C ALA A 174 -1.35 -24.61 -0.91
N MET A 175 -0.32 -24.00 -0.31
CA MET A 175 -0.51 -22.83 0.55
C MET A 175 -0.97 -21.59 -0.23
N ARG A 176 -0.47 -21.38 -1.45
CA ARG A 176 -0.92 -20.26 -2.30
C ARG A 176 -2.35 -20.44 -2.76
N SER A 177 -2.72 -21.63 -3.24
CA SER A 177 -4.08 -21.93 -3.71
C SER A 177 -5.10 -21.83 -2.56
N SER A 178 -4.78 -22.36 -1.38
CA SER A 178 -5.67 -22.23 -0.20
C SER A 178 -5.83 -20.78 0.26
N ARG A 179 -4.77 -19.96 0.23
CA ARG A 179 -4.87 -18.52 0.51
C ARG A 179 -5.72 -17.78 -0.52
N GLN A 180 -5.59 -18.11 -1.80
CA GLN A 180 -6.41 -17.53 -2.87
C GLN A 180 -7.89 -17.91 -2.69
N ARG A 181 -8.17 -19.18 -2.39
CA ARG A 181 -9.54 -19.66 -2.12
C ARG A 181 -10.18 -18.91 -0.95
N LYS A 182 -9.46 -18.74 0.16
CA LYS A 182 -9.94 -17.95 1.31
C LYS A 182 -10.20 -16.47 0.97
N LYS A 183 -9.43 -15.90 0.04
CA LYS A 183 -9.66 -14.51 -0.42
C LYS A 183 -10.93 -14.41 -1.27
N LEU A 184 -11.13 -15.35 -2.20
CA LEU A 184 -12.33 -15.42 -3.03
C LEU A 184 -13.58 -15.58 -2.17
N ASP A 185 -13.55 -16.51 -1.22
CA ASP A 185 -14.65 -16.77 -0.29
C ASP A 185 -15.08 -15.52 0.50
N ARG A 186 -14.10 -14.71 0.93
CA ARG A 186 -14.37 -13.42 1.60
C ARG A 186 -15.00 -12.38 0.67
N ILE A 187 -14.62 -12.37 -0.61
CA ILE A 187 -15.20 -11.44 -1.59
C ILE A 187 -16.63 -11.85 -1.90
N GLU A 188 -16.87 -13.15 -2.09
CA GLU A 188 -18.20 -13.72 -2.33
C GLU A 188 -19.14 -13.43 -1.16
N GLN A 189 -18.70 -13.68 0.08
CA GLN A 189 -19.49 -13.34 1.27
C GLN A 189 -19.82 -11.83 1.37
N LYS A 190 -18.88 -10.96 1.00
CA LYS A 190 -19.15 -9.50 0.95
C LYS A 190 -20.16 -9.15 -0.12
N PHE A 191 -20.07 -9.77 -1.28
CA PHE A 191 -20.98 -9.55 -2.39
C PHE A 191 -22.40 -9.99 -2.01
N ILE A 192 -22.56 -11.19 -1.45
CA ILE A 192 -23.86 -11.71 -0.97
C ILE A 192 -24.47 -10.75 0.06
N LYS A 193 -23.71 -10.36 1.09
CA LYS A 193 -24.18 -9.39 2.09
C LYS A 193 -24.59 -8.04 1.48
N SER A 194 -23.83 -7.56 0.50
CA SER A 194 -24.18 -6.32 -0.21
C SER A 194 -25.48 -6.46 -0.99
N GLN A 195 -25.72 -7.62 -1.61
CA GLN A 195 -26.98 -7.89 -2.29
C GLN A 195 -28.15 -7.96 -1.31
N GLU A 196 -28.00 -8.68 -0.20
CA GLU A 196 -29.02 -8.78 0.86
C GLU A 196 -29.41 -7.39 1.39
N LEU A 197 -28.44 -6.53 1.66
CA LEU A 197 -28.69 -5.13 2.06
C LEU A 197 -29.38 -4.32 0.96
N GLY A 198 -29.03 -4.54 -0.31
CA GLY A 198 -29.70 -3.91 -1.44
C GLY A 198 -31.17 -4.31 -1.53
N TYR A 199 -31.47 -5.61 -1.40
CA TYR A 199 -32.83 -6.12 -1.38
C TYR A 199 -33.64 -5.61 -0.17
N ALA A 200 -33.02 -5.51 1.01
CA ALA A 200 -33.66 -4.94 2.19
C ALA A 200 -34.09 -3.48 1.97
N ARG A 201 -33.21 -2.64 1.41
CA ARG A 201 -33.53 -1.24 1.08
C ARG A 201 -34.65 -1.13 0.03
N LEU A 202 -34.62 -1.97 -1.01
CA LEU A 202 -35.70 -2.00 -2.00
C LEU A 202 -37.04 -2.40 -1.38
N ASN A 203 -37.03 -3.34 -0.44
CA ASN A 203 -38.24 -3.71 0.29
C ASN A 203 -38.76 -2.57 1.17
N GLU A 204 -37.89 -1.83 1.86
CA GLU A 204 -38.28 -0.64 2.63
C GLU A 204 -38.94 0.42 1.73
N VAL A 205 -38.33 0.74 0.60
CA VAL A 205 -38.91 1.69 -0.39
C VAL A 205 -40.24 1.19 -0.92
N LYS A 206 -40.36 -0.11 -1.19
CA LYS A 206 -41.62 -0.72 -1.66
C LYS A 206 -42.74 -0.61 -0.62
N VAL A 207 -42.41 -0.72 0.67
CA VAL A 207 -43.37 -0.53 1.76
C VAL A 207 -43.80 0.93 1.82
N GLN A 208 -42.85 1.88 1.80
CA GLN A 208 -43.14 3.32 1.79
C GLN A 208 -44.03 3.72 0.59
N MET A 209 -43.72 3.24 -0.61
CA MET A 209 -44.54 3.48 -1.80
C MET A 209 -45.97 2.97 -1.65
N ARG A 210 -46.17 1.83 -0.96
CA ARG A 210 -47.51 1.30 -0.71
C ARG A 210 -48.28 2.20 0.26
N GLU A 211 -47.63 2.66 1.33
CA GLU A 211 -48.23 3.58 2.30
C GLU A 211 -48.62 4.91 1.62
N GLU A 212 -47.74 5.47 0.79
CA GLU A 212 -48.03 6.69 0.01
C GLU A 212 -49.19 6.48 -0.96
N GLN A 213 -49.27 5.32 -1.62
CA GLN A 213 -50.41 4.99 -2.48
C GLN A 213 -51.72 4.92 -1.69
N GLU A 214 -51.72 4.29 -0.52
CA GLU A 214 -52.91 4.23 0.34
C GLU A 214 -53.36 5.63 0.79
N ILE A 215 -52.42 6.50 1.18
CA ILE A 215 -52.70 7.90 1.52
C ILE A 215 -53.30 8.63 0.32
N PHE A 216 -52.70 8.50 -0.85
CA PHE A 216 -53.21 9.11 -2.08
C PHE A 216 -54.64 8.65 -2.40
N PHE A 217 -54.93 7.35 -2.31
CA PHE A 217 -56.28 6.84 -2.54
C PHE A 217 -57.29 7.33 -1.50
N ARG A 218 -56.90 7.45 -0.23
CA ARG A 218 -57.76 8.05 0.82
C ARG A 218 -58.05 9.51 0.56
N GLN A 219 -57.03 10.33 0.30
CA GLN A 219 -57.18 11.75 -0.03
C GLN A 219 -58.05 11.95 -1.27
N ARG A 220 -57.85 11.12 -2.30
CA ARG A 220 -58.68 11.15 -3.50
C ARG A 220 -60.14 10.79 -3.21
N ALA A 221 -60.38 9.79 -2.37
CA ALA A 221 -61.74 9.43 -1.97
C ALA A 221 -62.43 10.56 -1.18
N GLU A 222 -61.70 11.19 -0.26
CA GLU A 222 -62.16 12.33 0.53
C GLU A 222 -62.52 13.54 -0.35
N ILE A 223 -61.66 13.90 -1.32
CA ILE A 223 -61.93 14.97 -2.29
C ILE A 223 -63.13 14.62 -3.18
N LEU A 224 -63.32 13.35 -3.54
CA LEU A 224 -64.47 12.94 -4.35
C LEU A 224 -65.78 12.95 -3.54
N THR A 225 -65.73 12.67 -2.23
CA THR A 225 -66.89 12.79 -1.34
C THR A 225 -67.22 14.25 -0.99
N ASP A 226 -66.21 15.10 -0.77
CA ASP A 226 -66.39 16.54 -0.55
C ASP A 226 -66.75 17.28 -1.84
N GLY A 227 -66.30 16.78 -2.99
CA GLY A 227 -66.62 17.30 -4.32
C GLY A 227 -68.01 16.91 -4.82
N MET A 228 -68.73 16.03 -4.12
CA MET A 228 -70.16 15.80 -4.32
C MET A 228 -70.98 16.92 -3.65
N PHE A 229 -70.76 18.16 -4.10
CA PHE A 229 -71.73 19.22 -3.89
C PHE A 229 -73.00 18.86 -4.67
N HIS A 230 -74.02 18.38 -3.96
CA HIS A 230 -75.38 18.46 -4.47
C HIS A 230 -75.72 19.95 -4.57
N PRO A 231 -75.84 20.54 -5.78
CA PRO A 231 -76.13 21.96 -5.88
C PRO A 231 -77.48 22.20 -5.23
N THR A 232 -77.48 22.99 -4.16
CA THR A 232 -78.72 23.47 -3.56
C THR A 232 -79.50 24.26 -4.62
N VAL A 233 -80.82 24.14 -4.61
CA VAL A 233 -81.75 24.65 -5.64
C VAL A 233 -81.47 26.12 -6.02
N GLU A 234 -80.98 26.91 -5.08
CA GLU A 234 -80.63 28.32 -5.24
C GLU A 234 -79.40 28.57 -6.15
N GLU A 235 -78.38 27.71 -6.10
CA GLU A 235 -77.17 27.86 -6.93
C GLU A 235 -77.44 27.46 -8.39
N SER A 236 -78.30 26.45 -8.59
CA SER A 236 -78.82 26.08 -9.91
C SER A 236 -79.62 27.23 -10.55
N LEU A 237 -80.43 27.93 -9.75
CA LEU A 237 -81.16 29.13 -10.17
C LEU A 237 -80.22 30.29 -10.52
N PHE A 238 -79.15 30.50 -9.76
CA PHE A 238 -78.20 31.57 -10.03
C PHE A 238 -77.42 31.34 -11.33
N ILE A 239 -76.99 30.11 -11.59
CA ILE A 239 -76.31 29.72 -12.83
C ILE A 239 -77.26 29.86 -14.03
N THR A 240 -78.53 29.46 -13.91
CA THR A 240 -79.52 29.65 -14.97
C THR A 240 -79.86 31.13 -15.21
N PHE A 241 -79.91 31.95 -14.16
CA PHE A 241 -80.12 33.40 -14.29
C PHE A 241 -78.96 34.10 -15.02
N LEU A 242 -77.72 33.75 -14.69
CA LEU A 242 -76.52 34.23 -15.39
C LEU A 242 -76.50 33.81 -16.87
N LEU A 243 -76.92 32.57 -17.17
CA LEU A 243 -77.05 32.10 -18.56
C LEU A 243 -78.14 32.87 -19.32
N ALA A 244 -79.27 33.14 -18.66
CA ALA A 244 -80.40 33.86 -19.24
C ALA A 244 -80.06 35.34 -19.54
N ILE A 245 -79.28 36.00 -18.69
CA ILE A 245 -78.86 37.40 -18.89
C ILE A 245 -77.75 37.50 -19.96
N SER A 246 -76.84 36.53 -20.01
CA SER A 246 -75.75 36.56 -20.98
C SER A 246 -76.22 36.22 -22.41
N SER A 247 -77.25 35.39 -22.57
CA SER A 247 -77.78 34.97 -23.87
C SER A 247 -78.18 36.12 -24.82
N PRO A 248 -78.95 37.15 -24.41
CA PRO A 248 -79.26 38.31 -25.23
C PRO A 248 -78.03 39.13 -25.63
N LEU A 249 -77.02 39.22 -24.75
CA LEU A 249 -75.80 39.99 -25.03
C LEU A 249 -74.99 39.36 -26.16
N TRP A 250 -74.89 38.03 -26.20
CA TRP A 250 -74.26 37.33 -27.32
C TRP A 250 -74.97 37.59 -28.66
N LEU A 251 -76.30 37.64 -28.65
CA LEU A 251 -77.07 37.96 -29.85
C LEU A 251 -76.80 39.39 -30.35
N THR A 252 -76.70 40.37 -29.46
CA THR A 252 -76.34 41.75 -29.85
C THR A 252 -74.94 41.85 -30.44
N VAL A 253 -73.96 41.15 -29.87
CA VAL A 253 -72.58 41.10 -30.38
C VAL A 253 -72.53 40.45 -31.77
N VAL A 254 -73.27 39.34 -31.98
CA VAL A 254 -73.39 38.70 -33.30
C VAL A 254 -74.07 39.62 -34.31
N PHE A 255 -75.08 40.38 -33.90
CA PHE A 255 -75.77 41.33 -34.78
C PHE A 255 -74.86 42.49 -35.22
N ILE A 256 -74.11 43.07 -34.27
CA ILE A 256 -73.10 44.11 -34.54
C ILE A 256 -72.01 43.56 -35.46
N TYR A 257 -71.50 42.35 -35.19
CA TYR A 257 -70.51 41.70 -36.02
C TYR A 257 -71.00 41.47 -37.45
N ASN A 258 -72.27 41.06 -37.64
CA ASN A 258 -72.87 40.88 -38.96
C ASN A 258 -73.04 42.19 -39.73
N ILE A 259 -73.44 43.28 -39.06
CA ILE A 259 -73.54 44.61 -39.71
C ILE A 259 -72.14 45.09 -40.11
N TYR A 260 -71.15 44.91 -39.23
CA TYR A 260 -69.77 45.32 -39.48
C TYR A 260 -69.10 44.50 -40.59
N SER A 261 -69.33 43.19 -40.65
CA SER A 261 -68.78 42.33 -41.72
C SER A 261 -69.43 42.65 -43.07
N LYS A 262 -70.73 42.96 -43.11
CA LYS A 262 -71.48 43.30 -44.33
C LYS A 262 -71.08 44.68 -44.89
N THR A 263 -70.85 45.67 -44.03
CA THR A 263 -70.37 47.01 -44.44
C THR A 263 -68.91 46.99 -44.90
N ARG A 264 -68.05 46.20 -44.25
CA ARG A 264 -66.66 46.00 -44.68
C ARG A 264 -66.54 45.25 -46.02
N GLY A 265 -67.50 44.39 -46.35
CA GLY A 265 -67.59 43.70 -47.64
C GLY A 265 -67.91 44.62 -48.83
N HIS A 266 -68.62 45.73 -48.63
CA HIS A 266 -68.93 46.68 -49.70
C HIS A 266 -67.77 47.62 -50.04
N TYR A 267 -66.93 47.99 -49.07
CA TYR A 267 -65.74 48.81 -49.30
C TYR A 267 -64.57 48.08 -49.98
N ARG A 268 -64.68 46.77 -50.25
CA ARG A 268 -63.64 45.97 -50.93
C ARG A 268 -63.94 45.67 -52.40
N ARG A 269 -65.02 46.23 -52.96
CA ARG A 269 -65.44 46.03 -54.36
C ARG A 269 -65.57 47.33 -55.18
N THR A 270 -64.99 48.42 -54.70
CA THR A 270 -64.68 49.62 -55.50
C THR A 270 -63.19 49.74 -55.66
#